data_AF-A0A928KPU7-F1
#
_entry.id   AF-A0A928KPU7-F1
#
_cell.length_a   1.000
_cell.length_b   1.000
_cell.length_c   1.000
_cell.angle_alpha   90.00
_cell.angle_beta   90.00
_cell.angle_gamma   90.00
#
_symmetry.space_group_name_H-M   'P 1'
#
loop_
_entity.id
_entity.type
_entity.pdbx_description
1 polymer ?
#
loop_
_entity_poly.entity_id
_entity_poly.type
_entity_poly.pdbx_seq_one_letter_code
_entity_poly.pdbx_strand_id
1 'polypeptide(L)'
;MKEKISFCIPCYQSEKTAETVINEIIGLFENQQQYDYEIICVVDGSPDKVFDVVKKRALENSRITVAELSKNFGQAVRRHSCMG
;
A
#
# COMPACT_ATOMS: atom_id res chain seq x y z
N MET A 1 8.27 -5.21 24.35
CA MET A 1 7.52 -5.11 23.08
C MET A 1 8.06 -3.91 22.33
N LYS A 2 8.32 -4.02 21.03
CA LYS A 2 8.64 -2.85 20.21
C LYS A 2 7.34 -2.21 19.75
N GLU A 3 7.27 -0.88 19.76
CA GLU A 3 6.14 -0.17 19.17
C GLU A 3 6.19 -0.35 17.65
N LYS A 4 5.03 -0.69 17.06
CA LYS A 4 4.89 -0.91 15.62
C LYS A 4 4.35 0.34 14.96
N ILE A 5 5.05 0.82 13.95
CA ILE A 5 4.64 1.97 13.14
C ILE A 5 4.14 1.47 11.78
N SER A 6 2.91 1.84 11.43
CA SER A 6 2.28 1.44 10.16
C SER A 6 2.19 2.62 9.21
N PHE A 7 2.94 2.58 8.11
CA PHE A 7 2.93 3.61 7.07
C PHE A 7 1.90 3.29 6.00
N CYS A 8 0.86 4.11 5.84
CA CYS A 8 -0.13 3.95 4.79
C CYS A 8 0.17 4.91 3.62
N ILE A 9 0.55 4.38 2.46
CA ILE A 9 0.98 5.17 1.30
C ILE A 9 -0.05 4.98 0.17
N PRO A 10 -0.80 6.03 -0.21
CA PRO A 10 -1.65 5.97 -1.40
C PRO A 10 -0.78 5.98 -2.66
N CYS A 11 -0.97 4.98 -3.52
CA CYS A 11 -0.24 4.80 -4.77
C CYS A 11 -1.17 5.04 -5.96
N TYR A 12 -1.26 6.30 -6.42
CA TYR A 12 -2.06 6.71 -7.59
C TYR A 12 -1.17 7.36 -8.66
N GLN A 13 -1.10 6.76 -9.85
CA GLN A 13 -0.38 7.24 -11.05
C GLN A 13 1.09 7.68 -10.88
N SER A 14 1.72 7.44 -9.72
CA SER A 14 3.06 7.90 -9.39
C SER A 14 3.94 6.75 -8.91
N GLU A 15 4.25 5.81 -9.82
CA GLU A 15 5.12 4.65 -9.56
C GLU A 15 6.48 5.06 -8.95
N LYS A 16 7.07 6.14 -9.48
CA LYS A 16 8.40 6.62 -9.05
C LYS A 16 8.37 7.19 -7.65
N THR A 17 7.32 7.95 -7.32
CA THR A 17 7.18 8.57 -6.00
C THR A 17 6.94 7.52 -4.92
N ALA A 18 6.13 6.50 -5.21
CA ALA A 18 5.90 5.40 -4.28
C ALA A 18 7.21 4.65 -3.95
N GLU A 19 8.03 4.35 -4.97
CA GLU A 19 9.31 3.68 -4.77
C GLU A 19 10.28 4.53 -3.93
N THR A 20 10.40 5.84 -4.22
CA THR A 20 11.26 6.74 -3.44
C THR A 20 10.86 6.75 -1.96
N VAL A 21 9.56 6.92 -1.67
CA VAL A 21 9.08 6.97 -0.28
C VAL A 21 9.31 5.65 0.45
N ILE A 22 9.08 4.51 -0.21
CA ILE A 22 9.37 3.18 0.36
C ILE A 22 10.85 3.07 0.74
N ASN A 23 11.76 3.47 -0.15
CA ASN A 23 13.20 3.40 0.10
C ASN A 23 13.63 4.33 1.23
N GLU A 24 13.08 5.55 1.30
CA GLU A 24 13.35 6.48 2.41
C GLU A 24 12.90 5.91 3.75
N ILE A 25 11.70 5.31 3.82
CA ILE A 25 11.21 4.67 5.04
C ILE A 25 12.12 3.50 5.42
N ILE A 26 12.50 2.64 4.47
CA ILE A 26 13.40 1.52 4.76
C ILE A 26 14.73 2.04 5.35
N GLY A 27 15.35 3.05 4.72
CA GLY A 27 16.62 3.64 5.18
C GLY A 27 16.54 4.33 6.54
N LEU A 28 15.41 5.02 6.84
CA LEU A 28 15.16 5.60 8.16
C LEU A 28 15.14 4.53 9.26
N PHE A 29 14.58 3.36 8.95
CA PHE A 29 14.46 2.27 9.91
C PHE A 29 15.64 1.30 9.94
N GLU A 30 16.60 1.38 9.01
CA GLU A 30 17.86 0.62 9.10
C GLU A 30 18.62 0.93 10.41
N ASN A 31 18.56 2.19 10.87
CA ASN A 31 19.24 2.65 12.07
C ASN A 31 18.34 2.71 13.32
N GLN A 32 17.04 2.43 13.18
CA GLN A 32 16.04 2.55 14.26
C GLN A 32 15.53 1.17 14.69
N GLN A 33 16.39 0.35 15.31
CA GLN A 33 16.03 -1.00 15.77
C GLN A 33 15.01 -1.03 16.91
N GLN A 34 14.70 0.12 17.53
CA GLN A 34 13.77 0.21 18.65
C GLN A 34 12.30 0.06 18.23
N TYR A 35 11.97 0.35 16.96
CA TYR A 35 10.63 0.26 16.40
C TYR A 35 10.52 -0.90 15.42
N ASP A 36 9.35 -1.53 15.40
CA ASP A 36 8.95 -2.38 14.28
C ASP A 36 8.17 -1.52 13.28
N TYR A 37 8.19 -1.88 12.00
CA TYR A 37 7.46 -1.12 10.99
C TYR A 37 6.86 -1.99 9.91
N GLU A 38 5.79 -1.48 9.33
CA GLU A 38 5.18 -2.00 8.11
C GLU A 38 4.83 -0.85 7.17
N ILE A 39 4.84 -1.15 5.88
CA ILE A 39 4.47 -0.22 4.82
C ILE A 39 3.28 -0.83 4.08
N ILE A 40 2.15 -0.14 4.08
CA ILE A 40 0.90 -0.53 3.44
C ILE A 40 0.68 0.38 2.24
N CYS A 41 0.91 -0.15 1.04
CA CYS A 41 0.71 0.56 -0.21
C CYS A 41 -0.73 0.35 -0.69
N VAL A 42 -1.50 1.43 -0.75
CA VAL A 42 -2.92 1.41 -1.13
C VAL A 42 -3.06 1.81 -2.58
N VAL A 43 -3.45 0.86 -3.44
CA VAL A 43 -3.65 1.08 -4.88
C VAL A 43 -5.15 1.28 -5.13
N ASP A 44 -5.52 2.48 -5.59
CA ASP A 44 -6.91 2.86 -5.87
C ASP A 44 -7.17 2.92 -7.38
N GLY A 45 -7.83 1.91 -7.93
CA GLY A 45 -8.39 1.97 -9.28
C GLY A 45 -7.40 2.06 -10.45
N SER A 46 -6.08 2.13 -10.18
CA SER A 46 -5.10 2.45 -11.22
C SER A 46 -5.04 1.32 -12.26
N PRO A 47 -5.28 1.60 -13.56
CA PRO A 47 -5.17 0.61 -14.63
C PRO A 47 -3.70 0.26 -14.97
N ASP A 48 -2.76 0.61 -14.11
CA ASP A 48 -1.34 0.80 -14.45
C ASP A 48 -0.38 0.01 -13.56
N LYS A 49 0.83 -0.15 -14.12
CA LYS A 49 2.02 -0.88 -13.64
C LYS A 49 2.44 -0.63 -12.19
N VAL A 50 1.86 0.36 -11.52
CA VAL A 50 2.06 0.66 -10.09
C VAL A 50 1.77 -0.58 -9.24
N PHE A 51 0.70 -1.33 -9.54
CA PHE A 51 0.37 -2.55 -8.79
C PHE A 51 1.48 -3.61 -8.91
N ASP A 52 2.00 -3.86 -10.11
CA ASP A 52 3.08 -4.83 -10.34
C ASP A 52 4.39 -4.41 -9.68
N VAL A 53 4.74 -3.12 -9.73
CA VAL A 53 5.94 -2.58 -9.07
C VAL A 53 5.86 -2.79 -7.57
N VAL A 54 4.75 -2.37 -6.94
CA VAL A 54 4.58 -2.48 -5.50
C VAL A 54 4.48 -3.96 -5.08
N LYS A 55 3.81 -4.80 -5.86
CA LYS A 55 3.73 -6.25 -5.61
C LYS A 55 5.10 -6.92 -5.68
N LYS A 56 5.95 -6.55 -6.64
CA LYS A 56 7.33 -7.03 -6.70
C LYS A 56 8.11 -6.63 -5.45
N ARG A 57 7.98 -5.38 -5.00
CA ARG A 57 8.61 -4.91 -3.75
C ARG A 57 8.11 -5.67 -2.52
N ALA A 58 6.81 -5.98 -2.45
CA ALA A 58 6.24 -6.79 -1.39
C ALA A 58 6.75 -8.24 -1.38
N LEU A 59 7.10 -8.80 -2.54
CA LEU A 59 7.76 -10.11 -2.62
C LEU A 59 9.22 -10.06 -2.15
N GLU A 60 9.91 -8.94 -2.37
CA GLU A 60 11.30 -8.74 -1.94
C GLU A 60 11.42 -8.35 -0.46
N ASN A 61 10.37 -7.77 0.13
CA ASN A 61 10.38 -7.28 1.51
C ASN A 61 9.05 -7.56 2.21
N SER A 62 9.07 -8.49 3.17
CA SER A 62 7.90 -8.90 3.96
C SER A 62 7.30 -7.81 4.85
N ARG A 63 7.97 -6.65 5.00
CA ARG A 63 7.42 -5.48 5.70
C ARG A 63 6.50 -4.64 4.81
N ILE A 64 6.44 -4.92 3.52
CA ILE A 64 5.60 -4.20 2.56
C ILE A 64 4.36 -5.03 2.25
N THR A 65 3.19 -4.43 2.40
CA THR A 65 1.88 -5.00 2.11
C THR A 65 1.17 -4.16 1.05
N VAL A 66 0.48 -4.81 0.12
CA VAL A 66 -0.29 -4.13 -0.93
C VAL A 66 -1.77 -4.29 -0.67
N ALA A 67 -2.52 -3.19 -0.59
CA ALA A 67 -3.96 -3.15 -0.46
C ALA A 67 -4.59 -2.55 -1.72
N GLU A 68 -5.41 -3.31 -2.44
CA GLU A 68 -6.08 -2.85 -3.66
C GLU A 68 -7.54 -2.47 -3.35
N LEU A 69 -7.86 -1.18 -3.43
CA LEU A 69 -9.21 -0.66 -3.15
C LEU A 69 -10.21 -1.04 -4.25
N SER A 70 -9.77 -1.20 -5.50
CA SER A 70 -10.60 -1.60 -6.64
C SER A 70 -11.32 -2.94 -6.43
N LYS A 71 -10.68 -3.89 -5.73
CA LYS A 71 -11.31 -5.17 -5.35
C LYS A 71 -12.19 -5.05 -4.11
N ASN A 72 -11.98 -4.05 -3.26
CA ASN A 72 -12.74 -3.85 -2.02
C ASN A 72 -13.97 -2.95 -2.19
N PHE A 73 -14.08 -2.18 -3.28
CA PHE A 73 -15.24 -1.36 -3.63
C PHE A 73 -16.28 -2.04 -4.54
N GLY A 74 -16.23 -3.37 -4.67
CA GLY A 74 -17.24 -4.14 -5.42
C GLY A 74 -18.49 -4.55 -4.64
N GLN A 75 -18.58 -4.33 -3.31
CA GLN A 75 -19.69 -4.91 -2.52
C GLN A 75 -20.34 -4.00 -1.47
N ALA A 76 -20.07 -2.70 -1.42
CA ALA A 76 -20.69 -1.84 -0.41
C ALA A 76 -21.45 -0.60 -0.92
N VAL A 77 -21.58 -0.38 -2.23
CA VAL A 77 -22.43 0.73 -2.72
C VAL A 77 -23.30 0.28 -3.89
N ARG A 78 -24.62 0.41 -3.65
CA ARG A 78 -25.75 0.37 -4.58
C ARG A 78 -26.50 -0.97 -4.75
N ARG A 79 -27.05 -1.49 -3.65
CA ARG A 79 -28.42 -2.02 -3.69
C ARG A 79 -29.40 -0.94 -3.23
N HIS A 80 -29.77 -0.06 -4.15
CA HIS A 80 -31.11 0.51 -4.11
C HIS A 80 -31.73 0.16 -5.46
N SER A 81 -32.20 -1.08 -5.54
CA SER A 81 -33.20 -1.49 -6.51
C SER A 81 -34.43 -0.65 -6.23
N CYS A 82 -34.65 0.41 -7.01
CA CYS A 82 -35.99 0.96 -7.12
C CYS A 82 -36.81 -0.10 -7.86
N MET A 83 -37.73 -0.73 -7.14
CA MET A 83 -38.84 -1.48 -7.74
C MET A 83 -39.61 -0.51 -8.64
N GLY A 84 -39.83 -0.93 -9.88
CA GLY A 84 -40.80 -0.43 -10.83
C GLY A 84 -41.29 -1.63 -11.64
#